data_AF-A0A1G1F488-F1
#
_entry.id   AF-A0A1G1F488-F1
#
_cell.length_a   1.000
_cell.length_b   1.000
_cell.length_c   1.000
_cell.angle_alpha   90.00
_cell.angle_beta   90.00
_cell.angle_gamma   90.00
#
_symmetry.space_group_name_H-M   'P 1'
#
loop_
_entity.id
_entity.type
_entity.pdbx_description
1 polymer ?
#
loop_
_entity_poly.entity_id
_entity_poly.type
_entity_poly.pdbx_seq_one_letter_code
_entity_poly.pdbx_strand_id
1 'polypeptide(L)' 'MNYNRLRVKQMQMREKHMIITAADISQKQFMITPEGLDPEEVYAFLEVVKEDFYELEKEIAVLKEKLTKNGKQGQ' A
#
# COMPACT_ATOMS: atom_id res chain seq x y z
N MET A 1 -7.32 -7.08 -31.87
CA MET A 1 -7.12 -6.90 -30.42
C MET A 1 -6.02 -5.87 -30.18
N ASN A 2 -6.24 -4.86 -29.34
CA ASN A 2 -5.25 -3.80 -29.09
C ASN A 2 -4.35 -4.20 -27.91
N TYR A 3 -3.12 -4.63 -28.23
CA TYR A 3 -2.12 -5.12 -27.27
C TYR A 3 -1.77 -4.09 -26.18
N ASN A 4 -1.77 -2.80 -26.51
CA ASN A 4 -1.48 -1.74 -25.53
C ASN A 4 -2.58 -1.64 -24.46
N ARG A 5 -3.85 -1.78 -24.85
CA ARG A 5 -4.98 -1.78 -23.91
C ARG A 5 -4.93 -3.01 -22.98
N LEU A 6 -4.57 -4.17 -23.52
CA LEU A 6 -4.42 -5.40 -22.73
C LEU A 6 -3.26 -5.31 -21.74
N ARG A 7 -2.12 -4.73 -22.14
CA ARG A 7 -0.95 -4.56 -21.28
C ARG A 7 -1.21 -3.58 -20.13
N VAL A 8 -1.87 -2.46 -20.40
CA VAL A 8 -2.28 -1.50 -19.35
C VAL A 8 -3.25 -2.16 -18.37
N LYS A 9 -4.25 -2.89 -18.88
CA LYS A 9 -5.21 -3.61 -18.03
C LYS A 9 -4.53 -4.69 -17.18
N GLN A 10 -3.61 -5.46 -17.74
CA GLN A 10 -2.80 -6.46 -17.02
C GLN A 10 -1.90 -5.82 -15.95
N MET A 11 -1.29 -4.67 -16.23
CA MET A 11 -0.47 -3.93 -15.26
C MET A 11 -1.32 -3.39 -14.10
N GLN A 12 -2.50 -2.82 -14.40
CA GLN A 12 -3.49 -2.39 -13.38
C GLN A 12 -4.03 -3.57 -12.56
N MET A 13 -4.20 -4.75 -13.16
CA MET A 13 -4.61 -5.97 -12.43
C MET A 13 -3.50 -6.52 -11.53
N ARG A 14 -2.22 -6.31 -11.86
CA ARG A 14 -1.09 -6.64 -10.97
C ARG A 14 -0.93 -5.67 -9.79
N GLU A 15 -1.25 -4.39 -9.98
CA GLU A 15 -1.15 -3.35 -8.93
C GLU A 15 -2.12 -3.56 -7.74
N LYS A 16 -3.17 -4.35 -7.91
CA LYS A 16 -4.30 -4.43 -6.97
C LYS A 16 -4.17 -5.55 -5.93
N HIS A 17 -3.01 -5.71 -5.29
CA HIS A 17 -2.85 -6.67 -4.18
C HIS A 17 -2.22 -6.04 -2.93
N MET A 18 -2.57 -4.79 -2.63
CA MET A 18 -2.35 -4.27 -1.28
C MET A 18 -3.54 -4.70 -0.41
N ILE A 19 -3.30 -5.68 0.47
CA ILE A 19 -4.33 -6.33 1.30
C ILE A 19 -4.58 -5.52 2.59
N ILE A 20 -3.61 -4.69 2.99
CA ILE A 20 -3.60 -3.93 4.24
C ILE A 20 -3.05 -2.52 3.93
N THR A 21 -3.72 -1.49 4.45
CA THR A 21 -3.32 -0.09 4.39
C THR A 21 -2.77 0.39 5.74
N ALA A 22 -2.10 1.54 5.78
CA ALA A 22 -1.68 2.15 7.05
C ALA A 22 -2.89 2.43 7.99
N ALA A 23 -4.04 2.78 7.41
CA ALA A 23 -5.28 3.00 8.15
C ALA A 23 -5.81 1.69 8.77
N ASP A 24 -5.70 0.56 8.07
CA ASP A 24 -6.11 -0.75 8.59
C ASP A 24 -5.26 -1.15 9.80
N ILE A 25 -3.96 -0.84 9.78
CA ILE A 25 -3.05 -1.06 10.94
C ILE A 25 -3.51 -0.21 12.13
N SER A 26 -3.78 1.08 11.91
CA SER A 26 -4.22 1.98 12.98
C SER A 26 -5.57 1.60 13.60
N GLN A 27 -6.47 1.00 12.82
CA GLN A 27 -7.81 0.61 13.29
C GLN A 27 -7.84 -0.80 13.88
N LYS A 28 -6.76 -1.57 13.77
CA LYS A 28 -6.73 -2.95 14.22
C LYS A 28 -6.82 -3.05 15.74
N GLN A 29 -7.85 -3.75 16.20
CA GLN A 29 -7.99 -4.16 17.59
C GLN A 29 -7.60 -5.64 17.72
N PHE A 30 -6.69 -5.94 18.64
CA PHE A 30 -6.27 -7.31 18.95
C PHE A 30 -6.97 -7.79 20.21
N MET A 31 -7.33 -9.08 20.24
CA MET A 31 -7.79 -9.72 21.46
C MET A 31 -6.58 -9.96 22.36
N ILE A 32 -6.65 -9.50 23.60
CA ILE A 32 -5.59 -9.69 24.60
C ILE A 32 -5.85 -11.02 25.32
N THR A 33 -4.85 -11.90 25.35
CA THR A 33 -4.89 -13.19 26.03
C THR A 33 -3.75 -13.28 27.06
N PRO A 34 -3.88 -14.08 28.13
CA PRO A 34 -2.84 -14.21 29.16
C PRO A 34 -1.49 -14.71 28.63
N GLU A 35 -1.51 -15.60 27.62
CA GLU A 35 -0.33 -16.11 26.93
C GLU A 35 0.02 -15.31 25.66
N GLY A 36 -0.55 -14.11 25.53
CA GLY A 36 -0.37 -13.23 24.37
C GLY A 36 0.94 -12.45 24.39
N LEU A 37 1.18 -11.71 23.32
CA LEU A 37 2.26 -10.72 23.25
C LEU A 37 1.93 -9.50 24.12
N ASP A 38 2.96 -8.79 24.58
CA ASP A 38 2.78 -7.52 25.29
C ASP A 38 2.10 -6.50 24.37
N PRO A 39 0.89 -6.01 24.72
CA PRO A 39 0.18 -5.04 23.90
C PRO A 39 0.98 -3.77 23.63
N GLU A 40 1.71 -3.25 24.62
CA GLU A 40 2.44 -1.98 24.46
C GLU A 40 3.57 -2.12 23.44
N GLU A 41 4.34 -3.20 23.51
CA GLU A 41 5.41 -3.49 22.55
C GLU A 41 4.85 -3.68 21.14
N VAL A 42 3.73 -4.41 21.01
CA VAL A 42 3.07 -4.63 19.72
C VAL A 42 2.58 -3.31 19.12
N TYR A 43 1.91 -2.46 19.90
CA TYR A 43 1.44 -1.16 19.39
C TYR A 43 2.61 -0.24 19.02
N ALA A 44 3.68 -0.20 19.82
CA ALA A 44 4.87 0.58 19.49
C ALA A 44 5.54 0.09 18.19
N PHE A 45 5.62 -1.22 17.98
CA PHE A 45 6.11 -1.79 16.72
C PHE A 45 5.21 -1.42 15.53
N LEU A 46 3.88 -1.52 15.71
CA LEU A 46 2.93 -1.19 14.66
C LEU A 46 2.90 0.29 14.29
N GLU A 47 3.28 1.20 15.20
CA GLU A 47 3.47 2.61 14.86
C GLU A 47 4.58 2.80 13.81
N VAL A 48 5.72 2.11 13.96
CA VAL A 48 6.81 2.15 12.97
C VAL A 48 6.35 1.56 11.63
N VAL A 49 5.71 0.40 11.66
CA VAL A 49 5.18 -0.23 10.44
C VAL A 49 4.16 0.66 9.74
N LYS A 50 3.30 1.35 10.50
CA LYS A 50 2.32 2.29 9.96
C LYS A 50 3.00 3.46 9.24
N GLU A 51 4.06 4.03 9.82
CA GLU A 51 4.84 5.10 9.18
C GLU A 51 5.47 4.62 7.87
N ASP A 52 6.11 3.45 7.87
CA ASP A 52 6.69 2.86 6.65
C ASP A 52 5.63 2.65 5.56
N PHE A 53 4.44 2.17 5.93
CA PHE A 53 3.33 2.01 4.99
C PHE A 53 2.85 3.35 4.41
N TYR A 54 2.77 4.40 5.22
CA TYR A 54 2.43 5.74 4.73
C TYR A 54 3.45 6.27 3.73
N GLU A 55 4.74 6.05 3.99
CA GLU A 55 5.80 6.45 3.06
C GLU A 55 5.71 5.69 1.74
N LEU A 56 5.48 4.37 1.79
CA LEU A 56 5.29 3.55 0.59
C LEU A 56 4.06 3.97 -0.21
N GLU A 57 2.92 4.24 0.44
CA GLU A 57 1.71 4.73 -0.22
C GLU A 57 1.96 6.07 -0.93
N LYS A 58 2.69 6.98 -0.28
CA LYS A 58 3.09 8.27 -0.87
C LYS A 58 4.04 8.09 -2.05
N GLU A 59 5.03 7.22 -1.94
CA GLU A 59 5.95 6.93 -3.04
C GLU A 59 5.21 6.33 -4.24
N ILE A 60 4.31 5.37 -4.00
CA ILE A 60 3.44 4.80 -5.02
C ILE A 60 2.63 5.89 -5.73
N ALA A 61 2.04 6.84 -4.98
CA ALA A 61 1.28 7.94 -5.55
C ALA A 61 2.16 8.84 -6.44
N VAL A 62 3.37 9.19 -5.99
CA VAL A 62 4.34 9.98 -6.75
C VAL A 62 4.78 9.25 -8.03
N LEU A 63 5.06 7.95 -7.95
CA LEU A 63 5.46 7.14 -9.11
C LEU A 63 4.33 7.02 -10.15
N LYS A 64 3.09 6.84 -9.69
CA LYS A 64 1.89 6.85 -10.57
C LYS A 64 1.71 8.20 -11.25
N GLU A 65 1.91 9.31 -10.53
CA GLU A 65 1.85 10.64 -11.11
C GLU A 65 2.93 10.84 -12.19
N LYS A 66 4.18 10.42 -11.94
CA LYS A 66 5.27 10.48 -12.93
C LYS A 66 4.97 9.66 -14.18
N LEU A 67 4.45 8.43 -14.02
CA LEU A 67 4.05 7.57 -15.13
C LEU A 67 2.95 8.21 -15.99
N THR A 68 1.94 8.82 -15.35
CA THR A 68 0.86 9.51 -16.09
C THR A 68 1.33 10.78 -16.80
N LYS A 69 2.27 11.54 -16.23
CA LYS A 69 2.86 12.73 -16.88
C LYS A 69 3.77 12.35 -18.06
N ASN A 70 4.62 11.34 -17.91
CA ASN A 70 5.52 10.89 -18.98
C ASN A 70 4.75 10.22 -20.13
N GLY A 71 3.59 9.61 -19.87
CA GLY A 71 2.70 9.10 -20.90
C GLY A 71 1.94 10.17 -21.71
N LYS A 72 1.91 11.43 -21.24
CA LYS A 72 1.25 12.56 -21.91
C LYS A 72 2.18 13.42 -22.77
N GLN A 73 3.50 13.23 -22.70
CA GLN A 73 4.48 13.95 -23.53
C GLN A 73 4.82 13.22 -24.85
N GLY A 74 4.17 12.08 -25.12
CA GLY A 74 4.34 11.31 -26.36
C GLY A 74 3.12 11.32 -27.30
N GLN A 75 2.25 12.32 -27.20
CA GLN A 75 1.14 12.56 -28.14
C GLN A 75 1.27 13.94 -28.77
#